data_AF-A0A061S540-F1
#
_entry.id   AF-A0A061S540-F1
#
_cell.length_a   1.000
_cell.length_b   1.000
_cell.length_c   1.000
_cell.angle_alpha   90.00
_cell.angle_beta   90.00
_cell.angle_gamma   90.00
#
_symmetry.space_group_name_H-M   'P 1'
#
loop_
_entity.id
_entity.type
_entity.pdbx_description
1 polymer ?
#
loop_
_entity_poly.entity_id
_entity_poly.type
_entity_poly.pdbx_seq_one_letter_code
_entity_poly.pdbx_strand_id
1 'polypeptide(L)'
;MIPQLVSLVKYDNPTLVSTTKDKKLKDKGGKKDLPPVEQKPGLTQTEDILNSILPPREWTEDGQLWVQYVSSTPATRLDVINLQEKLDQELQRRQARETGICPVREELYAQCFDELIRQVTINCAERGLLLLRVRDEMRMTIAAYQTLYESSVAFGMRKALQTEQGKSDMEARIQGLEADCKDYERQVNEWKMKCEAIEKRENERREADAKKHKEEVAYLENHTKQLKQQLESFLAPGKK
;
A
#
# COMPACT_ATOMS: atom_id res chain seq x y z
N MET A 1 41.58 1.41 -0.10
CA MET A 1 41.18 2.34 0.96
C MET A 1 39.68 2.24 1.15
N ILE A 2 39.25 1.52 2.18
CA ILE A 2 37.86 1.56 2.63
C ILE A 2 37.58 2.99 3.11
N PRO A 3 36.39 3.57 2.87
CA PRO A 3 36.06 4.87 3.43
C PRO A 3 36.29 4.78 4.94
N GLN A 4 37.06 5.71 5.51
CA GLN A 4 37.01 5.90 6.94
C GLN A 4 35.54 6.10 7.28
N LEU A 5 34.91 5.09 7.88
CA LEU A 5 33.59 5.22 8.47
C LEU A 5 33.77 6.26 9.56
N VAL A 6 33.52 7.52 9.20
CA VAL A 6 33.58 8.65 10.11
C VAL A 6 32.60 8.33 11.21
N SER A 7 33.16 7.91 12.35
CA SER A 7 32.38 7.52 13.50
C SER A 7 32.56 8.55 14.59
N LEU A 8 31.46 8.83 15.29
CA LEU A 8 31.49 9.69 16.45
C LEU A 8 32.07 8.98 17.68
N VAL A 9 32.07 7.64 17.68
CA VAL A 9 32.65 6.82 18.75
C VAL A 9 34.17 6.81 18.63
N LYS A 10 34.86 6.98 19.76
CA LYS A 10 36.33 6.95 19.84
C LYS A 10 36.84 5.51 19.91
N TYR A 11 37.56 5.11 18.87
CA TYR A 11 38.22 3.80 18.78
C TYR A 11 39.74 3.93 18.91
N ASP A 12 40.38 2.86 19.38
CA ASP A 12 41.83 2.72 19.36
C ASP A 12 42.33 2.33 17.96
N ASN A 13 43.65 2.28 17.80
CA ASN A 13 44.25 1.82 16.55
C ASN A 13 43.90 0.34 16.29
N PRO A 14 43.59 -0.02 15.04
CA PRO A 14 43.27 -1.41 14.71
C PRO A 14 44.46 -2.33 14.99
N THR A 15 44.15 -3.49 15.55
CA THR A 15 45.12 -4.54 15.88
C THR A 15 44.96 -5.73 14.96
N LEU A 16 46.07 -6.25 14.45
CA LEU A 16 46.10 -7.44 13.62
C LEU A 16 45.94 -8.69 14.49
N VAL A 17 44.93 -9.50 14.22
CA VAL A 17 44.80 -10.81 14.83
C VAL A 17 45.54 -11.81 13.95
N SER A 18 46.77 -12.14 14.35
CA SER A 18 47.57 -13.16 13.68
C SER A 18 46.88 -14.52 13.85
N THR A 19 46.22 -15.01 12.79
CA THR A 19 45.87 -16.43 12.73
C THR A 19 47.17 -17.21 12.62
N THR A 20 47.55 -17.93 13.68
CA THR A 20 48.73 -18.79 13.70
C THR A 20 48.53 -19.97 12.74
N LYS A 21 48.74 -19.74 11.45
CA LYS A 21 48.99 -20.80 10.46
C LYS A 21 50.50 -20.94 10.28
N ASP A 22 51.11 -21.75 11.14
CA ASP A 22 52.19 -22.68 10.76
C ASP A 22 52.68 -23.48 11.97
N LYS A 23 52.06 -24.64 12.23
CA LYS A 23 52.74 -25.82 12.78
C LYS A 23 52.01 -27.08 12.30
N LYS A 24 52.65 -27.80 11.38
CA LYS A 24 52.32 -29.18 11.03
C LYS A 24 52.39 -30.07 12.29
N LEU A 25 51.35 -30.86 12.57
CA LEU A 25 51.36 -32.33 12.78
C LEU A 25 50.22 -32.84 13.69
N LYS A 26 49.56 -33.89 13.19
CA LYS A 26 48.81 -35.00 13.85
C LYS A 26 47.41 -34.76 14.44
N ASP A 27 46.43 -35.25 13.66
CA ASP A 27 45.31 -36.13 14.01
C ASP A 27 45.02 -36.43 15.49
N LYS A 28 43.84 -36.02 15.98
CA LYS A 28 42.78 -36.88 16.57
C LYS A 28 41.55 -36.06 16.96
N GLY A 29 40.36 -36.63 16.74
CA GLY A 29 39.07 -35.95 16.82
C GLY A 29 38.54 -35.61 18.22
N GLY A 30 37.55 -34.71 18.24
CA GLY A 30 36.72 -34.38 19.40
C GLY A 30 36.12 -32.97 19.32
N LYS A 31 34.79 -32.89 19.40
CA LYS A 31 33.88 -31.74 19.67
C LYS A 31 34.36 -30.30 19.35
N LYS A 32 33.58 -29.63 18.49
CA LYS A 32 33.68 -28.18 18.19
C LYS A 32 33.25 -27.34 19.40
N ASP A 33 34.21 -26.99 20.25
CA ASP A 33 34.17 -25.75 21.02
C ASP A 33 34.95 -24.67 20.26
N LEU A 34 34.40 -23.45 20.22
CA LEU A 34 35.05 -22.27 19.65
C LEU A 34 36.36 -21.98 20.40
N PRO A 35 37.44 -21.53 19.72
CA PRO A 35 38.72 -21.29 20.38
C PRO A 35 38.60 -20.09 21.35
N PRO A 36 39.28 -20.13 22.52
CA PRO A 36 39.31 -19.01 23.44
C PRO A 36 40.01 -17.82 22.78
N VAL A 37 39.34 -16.66 22.80
CA VAL A 37 39.99 -15.37 22.52
C VAL A 37 41.20 -15.27 23.45
N GLU A 38 42.39 -15.10 22.87
CA GLU A 38 43.61 -14.83 23.63
C GLU A 38 43.38 -13.57 24.46
N GLN A 39 43.05 -13.76 25.74
CA GLN A 39 42.99 -12.69 26.72
C GLN A 39 44.41 -12.12 26.83
N LYS A 40 44.62 -10.93 26.28
CA LYS A 40 45.77 -10.11 26.63
C LYS A 40 45.86 -10.06 28.17
N PRO A 41 47.00 -10.42 28.78
CA PRO A 41 47.16 -10.33 30.22
C PRO A 41 47.09 -8.85 30.60
N GLY A 42 45.97 -8.43 31.21
CA GLY A 42 45.80 -7.09 31.77
C GLY A 42 44.69 -6.22 31.16
N LEU A 43 43.64 -6.80 30.57
CA LEU A 43 42.41 -6.01 30.32
C LEU A 43 41.89 -5.49 31.67
N THR A 44 41.78 -4.18 31.78
CA THR A 44 41.21 -3.55 32.97
C THR A 44 39.71 -3.92 33.04
N GLN A 45 39.14 -4.06 34.23
CA GLN A 45 37.71 -4.37 34.41
C GLN A 45 36.80 -3.45 33.57
N THR A 46 37.23 -2.20 33.36
CA THR A 46 36.57 -1.22 32.51
C THR A 46 36.57 -1.60 31.02
N GLU A 47 37.68 -2.13 30.49
CA GLU A 47 37.79 -2.55 29.09
C GLU A 47 36.90 -3.74 28.77
N ASP A 48 36.80 -4.71 29.69
CA ASP A 48 35.89 -5.86 29.54
C ASP A 48 34.42 -5.40 29.49
N ILE A 49 34.05 -4.45 30.35
CA ILE A 49 32.70 -3.87 30.33
C ILE A 49 32.48 -3.09 29.03
N LEU A 50 33.44 -2.26 28.61
CA LEU A 50 33.35 -1.50 27.35
C LEU A 50 33.13 -2.40 26.14
N ASN A 51 33.86 -3.52 26.06
CA ASN A 51 33.72 -4.50 24.98
C ASN A 51 32.38 -5.24 25.03
N SER A 52 31.80 -5.42 26.22
CA SER A 52 30.47 -6.01 26.37
C SER A 52 29.35 -5.07 25.93
N ILE A 53 29.49 -3.75 26.14
CA ILE A 53 28.44 -2.77 25.85
C ILE A 53 28.53 -2.21 24.42
N LEU A 54 29.74 -2.13 23.88
CA LEU A 54 30.08 -1.65 22.54
C LEU A 54 31.07 -2.64 21.92
N PRO A 55 30.59 -3.65 21.18
CA PRO A 55 31.46 -4.69 20.64
C PRO A 55 32.49 -4.10 19.68
N PRO A 56 33.70 -4.68 19.64
CA PRO A 56 34.76 -4.22 18.75
C PRO A 56 34.37 -4.40 17.28
N ARG A 57 34.94 -3.56 16.41
CA ARG A 57 34.76 -3.69 14.97
C ARG A 57 35.73 -4.72 14.43
N GLU A 58 35.24 -5.63 13.61
CA GLU A 58 36.05 -6.67 12.98
C GLU A 58 35.91 -6.60 11.47
N TRP A 59 37.03 -6.65 10.74
CA TRP A 59 37.02 -6.76 9.29
C TRP A 59 38.22 -7.56 8.79
N THR A 60 38.11 -8.11 7.58
CA THR A 60 39.20 -8.83 6.93
C THR A 60 39.74 -7.99 5.78
N GLU A 61 41.04 -7.74 5.78
CA GLU A 61 41.76 -7.05 4.70
C GLU A 61 42.95 -7.93 4.28
N ASP A 62 43.05 -8.24 2.99
CA ASP A 62 44.10 -9.09 2.41
C ASP A 62 44.27 -10.47 3.10
N GLY A 63 43.17 -11.07 3.54
CA GLY A 63 43.16 -12.38 4.22
C GLY A 63 43.63 -12.33 5.69
N GLN A 64 43.84 -11.13 6.24
CA GLN A 64 44.19 -10.91 7.63
C GLN A 64 43.01 -10.30 8.38
N LEU A 65 42.74 -10.78 9.60
CA LEU A 65 41.67 -10.29 10.45
C LEU A 65 42.16 -9.10 11.28
N TRP A 66 41.46 -7.97 11.17
CA TRP A 66 41.70 -6.76 11.95
C TRP A 66 40.57 -6.56 12.95
N VAL A 67 40.95 -6.21 14.17
CA VAL A 67 40.01 -5.90 15.25
C VAL A 67 40.34 -4.53 15.81
N GLN A 68 39.30 -3.71 15.95
CA GLN A 68 39.39 -2.37 16.48
C GLN A 68 38.51 -2.22 17.72
N TYR A 69 39.17 -2.00 18.86
CA TYR A 69 38.52 -1.84 20.16
C TYR A 69 38.12 -0.39 20.42
N VAL A 70 37.13 -0.23 21.29
CA VAL A 70 36.68 1.07 21.77
C VAL A 70 37.72 1.60 22.76
N SER A 71 38.09 2.88 22.64
CA SER A 71 39.11 3.49 23.49
C SER A 71 38.67 3.52 24.96
N SER A 72 39.51 3.02 25.87
CA SER A 72 39.33 3.13 27.32
C SER A 72 39.77 4.48 27.92
N THR A 73 40.34 5.36 27.08
CA THR A 73 40.79 6.70 27.51
C THR A 73 39.62 7.58 28.01
N PRO A 74 39.70 8.14 29.23
CA PRO A 74 38.72 9.09 29.76
C PRO A 74 38.57 10.33 28.86
N ALA A 75 37.37 10.89 28.78
CA ALA A 75 37.10 12.10 28.00
C ALA A 75 37.31 13.37 28.83
N THR A 76 37.87 14.39 28.19
CA THR A 76 38.00 15.75 28.73
C THR A 76 36.83 16.62 28.27
N ARG A 77 36.68 17.81 28.87
CA ARG A 77 35.69 18.81 28.42
C ARG A 77 35.88 19.19 26.94
N LEU A 78 37.13 19.25 26.48
CA LEU A 78 37.43 19.56 25.08
C LEU A 78 36.99 18.43 24.14
N ASP A 79 37.12 17.17 24.55
CA ASP A 79 36.65 16.02 23.76
C ASP A 79 35.13 16.07 23.55
N VAL A 80 34.37 16.48 24.58
CA VAL A 80 32.91 16.63 24.48
C VAL A 80 32.51 17.75 23.53
N ILE A 81 33.21 18.89 23.57
CA ILE A 81 32.97 20.00 22.63
C ILE A 81 33.26 19.54 21.19
N ASN A 82 34.39 18.87 20.98
CA ASN A 82 34.76 18.33 19.66
C ASN A 82 33.75 17.29 19.15
N LEU A 83 33.16 16.47 20.04
CA LEU A 83 32.11 15.53 19.68
C LEU A 83 30.85 16.24 19.19
N GLN A 84 30.42 17.29 19.90
CA GLN A 84 29.28 18.10 19.51
C GLN A 84 29.51 18.75 18.13
N GLU A 85 30.66 19.42 17.95
CA GLU A 85 30.99 20.08 16.68
C GLU A 85 31.04 19.08 15.52
N LYS A 86 31.59 17.87 15.74
CA LYS A 86 31.60 16.79 14.73
C LYS A 86 30.19 16.30 14.40
N LEU A 87 29.32 16.14 15.41
CA LEU A 87 27.93 15.76 15.18
C LEU A 87 27.22 16.80 14.33
N ASP A 88 27.35 18.09 14.66
CA ASP A 88 26.73 19.19 13.94
C ASP A 88 27.25 19.27 12.49
N GLN A 89 28.57 19.13 12.30
CA GLN A 89 29.18 19.06 10.97
C GLN A 89 28.68 17.88 10.15
N GLU A 90 28.55 16.69 10.75
CA GLU A 90 28.04 15.50 10.04
C GLU A 90 26.55 15.62 9.71
N LEU A 91 25.74 16.18 10.60
CA LEU A 91 24.32 16.46 10.34
C LEU A 91 24.16 17.42 9.16
N GLN A 92 24.96 18.50 9.13
CA GLN A 92 24.92 19.47 8.03
C GLN A 92 25.46 18.89 6.73
N ARG A 93 26.62 18.20 6.78
CA ARG A 93 27.28 17.58 5.62
C ARG A 93 26.40 16.53 4.96
N ARG A 94 25.72 15.70 5.76
CA ARG A 94 24.80 14.66 5.26
C ARG A 94 23.37 15.17 5.05
N GLN A 95 23.13 16.48 5.23
CA GLN A 95 21.83 17.15 5.05
C GLN A 95 20.69 16.44 5.81
N ALA A 96 20.92 16.12 7.07
CA ALA A 96 19.91 15.51 7.92
C ALA A 96 18.71 16.44 8.10
N ARG A 97 17.49 15.89 8.11
CA ARG A 97 16.26 16.68 8.29
C ARG A 97 16.12 17.11 9.75
N GLU A 98 15.76 18.36 9.98
CA GLU A 98 15.49 18.91 11.32
C GLU A 98 14.15 18.43 11.90
N THR A 99 13.18 18.11 11.05
CA THR A 99 11.84 17.67 11.48
C THR A 99 11.46 16.35 10.81
N GLY A 100 10.62 15.57 11.48
CA GLY A 100 10.19 14.24 11.03
C GLY A 100 11.26 13.14 11.15
N ILE A 101 10.94 11.97 10.62
CA ILE A 101 11.80 10.78 10.66
C ILE A 101 12.95 10.95 9.65
N CYS A 102 14.19 10.75 10.10
CA CYS A 102 15.38 10.88 9.27
C CYS A 102 16.42 9.82 9.66
N PRO A 103 16.70 8.83 8.77
CA PRO A 103 17.63 7.74 9.07
C PRO A 103 19.06 8.22 9.35
N VAL A 104 19.52 9.24 8.62
CA VAL A 104 20.85 9.84 8.83
C VAL A 104 20.96 10.45 10.23
N ARG A 105 19.93 11.16 10.67
CA ARG A 105 19.89 11.74 12.01
C ARG A 105 19.84 10.64 13.06
N GLU A 106 18.98 9.65 12.90
CA GLU A 106 18.88 8.50 13.80
C GLU A 106 20.22 7.80 13.96
N GLU A 107 20.92 7.52 12.86
CA GLU A 107 22.26 6.91 12.86
C GLU A 107 23.28 7.77 13.62
N LEU A 108 23.37 9.07 13.33
CA LEU A 108 24.34 9.96 13.97
C LEU A 108 24.06 10.14 15.47
N TYR A 109 22.80 10.26 15.87
CA TYR A 109 22.43 10.32 17.29
C TYR A 109 22.66 8.99 18.00
N ALA A 110 22.44 7.85 17.34
CA ALA A 110 22.78 6.54 17.90
C ALA A 110 24.29 6.42 18.15
N GLN A 111 25.13 6.82 17.19
CA GLN A 111 26.58 6.84 17.38
C GLN A 111 27.03 7.81 18.47
N CYS A 112 26.43 9.00 18.55
CA CYS A 112 26.72 9.97 19.60
C CYS A 112 26.33 9.40 20.98
N PHE A 113 25.19 8.74 21.09
CA PHE A 113 24.75 8.14 22.35
C PHE A 113 25.64 6.96 22.77
N ASP A 114 26.12 6.16 21.81
CA ASP A 114 27.11 5.12 22.08
C ASP A 114 28.44 5.72 22.59
N GLU A 115 28.90 6.86 22.04
CA GLU A 115 30.08 7.58 22.57
C GLU A 115 29.83 8.13 23.98
N LEU A 116 28.63 8.65 24.27
CA LEU A 116 28.27 9.07 25.63
C LEU A 116 28.25 7.89 26.61
N ILE A 117 27.73 6.72 26.19
CA ILE A 117 27.76 5.49 26.98
C ILE A 117 29.22 5.09 27.26
N ARG A 118 30.11 5.14 26.26
CA ARG A 118 31.55 4.88 26.45
C ARG A 118 32.14 5.81 27.52
N GLN A 119 31.96 7.13 27.37
CA GLN A 119 32.49 8.13 28.30
C GLN A 119 31.97 7.96 29.72
N VAL A 120 30.65 7.73 29.88
CA VAL A 120 30.03 7.54 31.19
C VAL A 120 30.48 6.23 31.83
N THR A 121 30.64 5.16 31.05
CA THR A 121 31.13 3.85 31.56
C THR A 121 32.54 3.97 32.12
N ILE A 122 33.43 4.71 31.44
CA ILE A 122 34.79 4.95 31.92
C ILE A 122 34.79 5.69 33.27
N ASN A 123 33.87 6.63 33.45
CA ASN A 123 33.73 7.35 34.71
C ASN A 123 33.09 6.50 35.82
N CYS A 124 32.05 5.74 35.48
CA CYS A 124 31.30 4.88 36.40
C CYS A 124 30.52 3.83 35.57
N ALA A 125 30.95 2.57 35.68
CA ALA A 125 30.45 1.49 34.85
C ALA A 125 28.96 1.22 35.05
N GLU A 126 28.46 1.33 36.29
CA GLU A 126 27.06 1.09 36.64
C GLU A 126 26.12 2.08 35.95
N ARG A 127 26.54 3.35 35.84
CA ARG A 127 25.79 4.38 35.10
C ARG A 127 25.78 4.09 33.60
N GLY A 128 26.91 3.65 33.05
CA GLY A 128 27.02 3.22 31.66
C GLY A 128 26.07 2.06 31.33
N LEU A 129 26.06 1.04 32.18
CA LEU A 129 25.16 -0.12 32.06
C LEU A 129 23.67 0.26 32.19
N LEU A 130 23.34 1.27 33.00
CA LEU A 130 21.97 1.77 33.08
C LEU A 130 21.56 2.47 31.78
N LEU A 131 22.43 3.33 31.22
CA LEU A 131 22.18 4.00 29.94
C LEU A 131 22.03 3.00 28.79
N LEU A 132 22.82 1.92 28.79
CA LEU A 132 22.71 0.82 27.84
C LEU A 132 21.30 0.20 27.86
N ARG A 133 20.78 -0.11 29.05
CA ARG A 133 19.43 -0.68 29.20
C ARG A 133 18.35 0.27 28.68
N VAL A 134 18.47 1.57 29.01
CA VAL A 134 17.53 2.60 28.51
C VAL A 134 17.59 2.69 26.98
N ARG A 135 18.79 2.65 26.39
CA ARG A 135 18.98 2.62 24.93
C ARG A 135 18.24 1.45 24.29
N ASP A 136 18.45 0.25 24.83
CA ASP A 136 17.94 -0.98 24.25
C ASP A 136 16.40 -1.08 24.41
N GLU A 137 15.86 -0.63 25.56
CA GLU A 137 14.41 -0.47 25.78
C GLU A 137 13.77 0.49 24.77
N MET A 138 14.41 1.64 24.52
CA MET A 138 13.94 2.62 23.53
C MET A 138 13.97 2.03 22.12
N ARG A 139 15.05 1.32 21.75
CA ARG A 139 15.16 0.63 20.46
C ARG A 139 14.06 -0.42 20.27
N MET A 140 13.80 -1.23 21.30
CA MET A 140 12.71 -2.22 21.28
C MET A 140 11.34 -1.54 21.12
N THR A 141 11.11 -0.43 21.84
CA THR A 141 9.87 0.35 21.75
C THR A 141 9.66 0.92 20.35
N ILE A 142 10.70 1.50 19.73
CA ILE A 142 10.64 2.03 18.37
C ILE A 142 10.36 0.91 17.36
N ALA A 143 11.02 -0.24 17.49
CA ALA A 143 10.79 -1.41 16.61
C ALA A 143 9.35 -1.94 16.72
N ALA A 144 8.77 -1.95 17.92
CA ALA A 144 7.37 -2.30 18.13
C ALA A 144 6.42 -1.31 17.44
N TYR A 145 6.68 -0.01 17.55
CA TYR A 145 5.91 1.02 16.84
C TYR A 145 6.03 0.91 15.32
N GLN A 146 7.23 0.62 14.79
CA GLN A 146 7.43 0.36 13.35
C GLN A 146 6.58 -0.82 12.88
N THR A 147 6.64 -1.95 13.58
CA THR A 147 5.84 -3.14 13.27
C THR A 147 4.33 -2.86 13.30
N LEU A 148 3.87 -2.09 14.29
CA LEU A 148 2.47 -1.70 14.41
C LEU A 148 2.03 -0.76 13.27
N TYR A 149 2.89 0.18 12.90
CA TYR A 149 2.64 1.09 11.79
C TYR A 149 2.55 0.34 10.45
N GLU A 150 3.51 -0.54 10.16
CA GLU A 150 3.50 -1.41 8.97
C GLU A 150 2.22 -2.26 8.91
N SER A 151 1.81 -2.83 10.04
CA SER A 151 0.58 -3.61 10.15
C SER A 151 -0.67 -2.78 9.87
N SER A 152 -0.69 -1.53 10.34
CA SER A 152 -1.80 -0.59 10.14
C SER A 152 -1.90 -0.13 8.67
N VAL A 153 -0.77 0.17 8.03
CA VAL A 153 -0.71 0.47 6.59
C VAL A 153 -1.20 -0.72 5.77
N ALA A 154 -0.72 -1.93 6.06
CA ALA A 154 -1.16 -3.15 5.38
C ALA A 154 -2.65 -3.44 5.58
N PHE A 155 -3.21 -3.17 6.77
CA PHE A 155 -4.66 -3.25 7.00
C PHE A 155 -5.44 -2.25 6.13
N GLY A 156 -5.01 -0.99 6.09
CA GLY A 156 -5.62 0.06 5.28
C GLY A 156 -5.64 -0.30 3.79
N MET A 157 -4.51 -0.78 3.26
CA MET A 157 -4.39 -1.22 1.87
C MET A 157 -5.32 -2.40 1.55
N ARG A 158 -5.38 -3.41 2.44
CA ARG A 158 -6.29 -4.57 2.26
C ARG A 158 -7.75 -4.14 2.25
N LYS A 159 -8.14 -3.19 3.13
CA LYS A 159 -9.51 -2.69 3.16
C LYS A 159 -9.86 -1.89 1.91
N ALA A 160 -8.96 -1.05 1.42
CA ALA A 160 -9.15 -0.32 0.17
C ALA A 160 -9.30 -1.26 -1.04
N LEU A 161 -8.49 -2.33 -1.10
CA LEU A 161 -8.61 -3.34 -2.14
C LEU A 161 -9.93 -4.12 -2.02
N GLN A 162 -10.33 -4.49 -0.80
CA GLN A 162 -11.59 -5.19 -0.54
C GLN A 162 -12.81 -4.36 -1.00
N THR A 163 -12.77 -3.04 -0.85
CA THR A 163 -13.87 -2.17 -1.30
C THR A 163 -13.93 -1.99 -2.82
N GLU A 164 -12.79 -2.08 -3.51
CA GLU A 164 -12.75 -2.01 -4.98
C GLU A 164 -13.08 -3.37 -5.62
N GLN A 165 -13.01 -4.47 -4.86
CA GLN A 165 -13.32 -5.80 -5.37
C GLN A 165 -14.80 -5.91 -5.78
N GLY A 166 -15.03 -6.34 -7.04
CA GLY A 166 -16.38 -6.51 -7.59
C GLY A 166 -17.04 -5.23 -8.09
N LYS A 167 -16.40 -4.07 -7.91
CA LYS A 167 -16.89 -2.80 -8.47
C LYS A 167 -16.92 -2.82 -10.00
N SER A 168 -15.88 -3.35 -10.64
CA SER A 168 -15.83 -3.51 -12.10
C SER A 168 -16.99 -4.36 -12.64
N ASP A 169 -17.33 -5.44 -11.94
CA ASP A 169 -18.37 -6.37 -12.36
C ASP A 169 -19.76 -5.73 -12.20
N MET A 170 -19.95 -4.96 -11.12
CA MET A 170 -21.16 -4.15 -10.94
C MET A 170 -21.27 -3.06 -12.00
N GLU A 171 -20.20 -2.34 -12.31
CA GLU A 171 -20.19 -1.31 -13.36
C GLU A 171 -20.53 -1.90 -14.73
N ALA A 172 -19.96 -3.06 -15.07
CA ALA A 172 -20.30 -3.77 -16.31
C ALA A 172 -21.77 -4.20 -16.34
N ARG A 173 -22.31 -4.70 -15.22
CA ARG A 173 -23.72 -5.06 -15.10
C ARG A 173 -24.65 -3.86 -15.24
N ILE A 174 -24.30 -2.72 -14.65
CA ILE A 174 -25.06 -1.47 -14.78
C ILE A 174 -25.10 -1.05 -16.26
N GLN A 175 -23.97 -1.03 -16.95
CA GLN A 175 -23.92 -0.67 -18.37
C GLN A 175 -24.78 -1.58 -19.24
N GLY A 176 -24.74 -2.89 -18.98
CA GLY A 176 -25.60 -3.86 -19.67
C GLY A 176 -27.08 -3.59 -19.45
N LEU A 177 -27.50 -3.42 -18.18
CA LEU A 177 -28.89 -3.13 -17.83
C LEU A 177 -29.37 -1.79 -18.41
N GLU A 178 -28.53 -0.77 -18.44
CA GLU A 178 -28.86 0.52 -19.06
C GLU A 178 -29.05 0.40 -20.59
N ALA A 179 -28.25 -0.43 -21.26
CA ALA A 179 -28.42 -0.72 -22.68
C ALA A 179 -29.72 -1.48 -22.95
N ASP A 180 -30.02 -2.50 -22.14
CA ASP A 180 -31.25 -3.28 -22.25
C ASP A 180 -32.49 -2.41 -22.00
N CYS A 181 -32.47 -1.54 -20.98
CA CYS A 181 -33.56 -0.59 -20.71
C CYS A 181 -33.84 0.30 -21.93
N LYS A 182 -32.79 0.85 -22.56
CA LYS A 182 -32.93 1.68 -23.77
C LYS A 182 -33.50 0.89 -24.94
N ASP A 183 -33.08 -0.35 -25.12
CA ASP A 183 -33.59 -1.19 -26.20
C ASP A 183 -35.06 -1.56 -25.97
N TYR A 184 -35.44 -1.93 -24.74
CA TYR A 184 -36.84 -2.19 -24.39
C TYR A 184 -37.72 -0.95 -24.53
N GLU A 185 -37.25 0.24 -24.14
CA GLU A 185 -37.98 1.50 -24.36
C GLU A 185 -38.22 1.76 -25.86
N ARG A 186 -37.20 1.51 -26.70
CA ARG A 186 -37.33 1.62 -28.15
C ARG A 186 -38.34 0.60 -28.69
N GLN A 187 -38.26 -0.66 -28.28
CA GLN A 187 -39.20 -1.70 -28.70
C GLN A 187 -40.63 -1.34 -28.29
N VAL A 188 -40.85 -0.87 -27.06
CA VAL A 188 -42.16 -0.43 -26.57
C VAL A 188 -42.72 0.69 -27.45
N ASN A 189 -41.91 1.69 -27.79
CA ASN A 189 -42.35 2.77 -28.67
C ASN A 189 -42.67 2.28 -30.09
N GLU A 190 -41.85 1.36 -30.64
CA GLU A 190 -42.11 0.77 -31.96
C GLU A 190 -43.43 -0.01 -31.98
N TRP A 191 -43.68 -0.83 -30.96
CA TRP A 191 -44.92 -1.59 -30.84
C TRP A 191 -46.14 -0.69 -30.62
N LYS A 192 -46.02 0.36 -29.80
CA LYS A 192 -47.08 1.37 -29.63
C LYS A 192 -47.44 2.02 -30.97
N MET A 193 -46.45 2.46 -31.74
CA MET A 193 -46.70 3.06 -33.07
C MET A 193 -47.34 2.07 -34.05
N LYS A 194 -46.92 0.79 -34.03
CA LYS A 194 -47.56 -0.26 -34.85
C LYS A 194 -49.03 -0.46 -34.44
N CYS A 195 -49.33 -0.54 -33.15
CA CYS A 195 -50.69 -0.70 -32.65
C CYS A 195 -51.57 0.49 -33.05
N GLU A 196 -51.10 1.73 -32.84
CA GLU A 196 -51.82 2.96 -33.21
C GLU A 196 -52.10 3.01 -34.72
N ALA A 197 -51.13 2.63 -35.55
CA ALA A 197 -51.31 2.59 -37.00
C ALA A 197 -52.34 1.55 -37.45
N ILE A 198 -52.35 0.36 -36.84
CA ILE A 198 -53.33 -0.70 -37.12
C ILE A 198 -54.72 -0.26 -36.66
N GLU A 199 -54.83 0.28 -35.45
CA GLU A 199 -56.10 0.77 -34.90
C GLU A 199 -56.72 1.83 -35.81
N LYS A 200 -55.92 2.81 -36.24
CA LYS A 200 -56.37 3.85 -37.17
C LYS A 200 -56.84 3.25 -38.50
N ARG A 201 -56.08 2.32 -39.09
CA ARG A 201 -56.42 1.67 -40.37
C ARG A 201 -57.71 0.85 -40.28
N GLU A 202 -57.89 0.08 -39.22
CA GLU A 202 -59.10 -0.73 -39.02
C GLU A 202 -60.31 0.16 -38.72
N ASN A 203 -60.13 1.27 -38.02
CA ASN A 203 -61.21 2.22 -37.76
C ASN A 203 -61.65 2.94 -39.05
N GLU A 204 -60.70 3.41 -39.87
CA GLU A 204 -60.98 3.98 -41.20
C GLU A 204 -61.70 2.98 -42.13
N ARG A 205 -61.27 1.71 -42.11
CA ARG A 205 -61.93 0.64 -42.88
C ARG A 205 -63.36 0.40 -42.40
N ARG A 206 -63.57 0.32 -41.07
CA ARG A 206 -64.89 0.16 -40.47
C ARG A 206 -65.82 1.32 -40.81
N GLU A 207 -65.33 2.56 -40.75
CA GLU A 207 -66.08 3.76 -41.13
C GLU A 207 -66.44 3.76 -42.62
N ALA A 208 -65.50 3.36 -43.50
CA ALA A 208 -65.75 3.26 -44.93
C ALA A 208 -66.80 2.18 -45.28
N ASP A 209 -66.69 1.00 -44.66
CA ASP A 209 -67.65 -0.10 -44.88
C ASP A 209 -69.03 0.25 -44.29
N ALA A 210 -69.10 0.90 -43.13
CA ALA A 210 -70.34 1.41 -42.56
C ALA A 210 -71.00 2.47 -43.46
N LYS A 211 -70.21 3.36 -44.05
CA LYS A 211 -70.70 4.37 -45.00
C LYS A 211 -71.26 3.73 -46.27
N LYS A 212 -70.52 2.80 -46.89
CA LYS A 212 -70.99 2.02 -48.06
C LYS A 212 -72.29 1.29 -47.76
N HIS A 213 -72.35 0.57 -46.64
CA HIS A 213 -73.56 -0.15 -46.25
C HIS A 213 -74.75 0.80 -46.07
N LYS A 214 -74.54 1.96 -45.44
CA LYS A 214 -75.59 2.97 -45.27
C LYS A 214 -76.08 3.53 -46.62
N GLU A 215 -75.17 3.75 -47.57
CA GLU A 215 -75.51 4.17 -48.94
C GLU A 215 -76.30 3.09 -49.69
N GLU A 216 -75.90 1.82 -49.58
CA GLU A 216 -76.62 0.67 -50.18
C GLU A 216 -78.03 0.51 -49.60
N VAL A 217 -78.18 0.60 -48.27
CA VAL A 217 -79.50 0.55 -47.61
C VAL A 217 -80.38 1.69 -48.09
N ALA A 218 -79.86 2.92 -48.14
CA ALA A 218 -80.62 4.07 -48.62
C ALA A 218 -81.03 3.93 -50.11
N TYR A 219 -80.15 3.36 -50.94
CA TYR A 219 -80.46 3.05 -52.33
C TYR A 219 -81.60 2.01 -52.43
N LEU A 220 -81.50 0.90 -51.69
CA LEU A 220 -82.51 -0.16 -51.67
C LEU A 220 -83.86 0.32 -51.12
N GLU A 221 -83.86 1.15 -50.07
CA GLU A 221 -85.06 1.76 -49.51
C GLU A 221 -85.76 2.65 -50.55
N ASN A 222 -84.99 3.52 -51.23
CA ASN A 222 -85.51 4.36 -52.30
C ASN A 222 -86.06 3.54 -53.48
N HIS A 223 -85.34 2.50 -53.90
CA HIS A 223 -85.78 1.62 -54.98
C HIS A 223 -87.06 0.85 -54.60
N THR A 224 -87.13 0.34 -53.37
CA THR A 224 -88.33 -0.31 -52.82
C THR A 224 -89.52 0.65 -52.80
N LYS A 225 -89.29 1.91 -52.43
CA LYS A 225 -90.33 2.95 -52.44
C LYS A 225 -90.83 3.24 -53.85
N GLN A 226 -89.93 3.35 -54.83
CA GLN A 226 -90.29 3.54 -56.25
C GLN A 226 -91.09 2.34 -56.79
N LEU A 227 -90.64 1.11 -56.53
CA LEU A 227 -91.34 -0.11 -56.93
C LEU A 227 -92.74 -0.21 -56.30
N LYS A 228 -92.89 0.15 -55.02
CA LYS A 228 -94.21 0.24 -54.37
C LYS A 228 -95.12 1.27 -55.06
N GLN A 229 -94.61 2.45 -55.36
CA GLN A 229 -95.36 3.49 -56.09
C GLN A 229 -95.76 3.01 -57.50
N GLN A 230 -94.88 2.32 -58.22
CA GLN A 230 -95.20 1.72 -59.52
C GLN A 230 -96.29 0.65 -59.40
N LEU A 231 -96.20 -0.24 -58.41
CA LEU A 231 -97.23 -1.25 -58.14
C LEU A 231 -98.57 -0.61 -57.78
N GLU A 232 -98.59 0.41 -56.92
CA GLU A 232 -99.78 1.18 -56.58
C GLU A 232 -100.37 1.87 -57.83
N SER A 233 -99.53 2.38 -58.73
CA SER A 233 -99.97 2.94 -60.01
C SER A 233 -100.55 1.90 -60.96
N PHE A 234 -100.04 0.66 -60.98
CA PHE A 234 -100.60 -0.43 -61.79
C PHE A 234 -101.88 -1.02 -61.19
N LEU A 235 -102.01 -1.00 -59.86
CA LEU A 235 -103.18 -1.48 -59.12
C LEU A 235 -104.27 -0.41 -58.94
N ALA A 236 -103.97 0.86 -59.24
CA ALA A 236 -104.97 1.91 -59.27
C ALA A 236 -106.00 1.63 -60.38
N PRO A 237 -107.30 1.54 -60.06
CA PRO A 237 -108.33 1.28 -61.05
C PRO A 237 -108.35 2.43 -62.07
N GLY A 238 -108.34 2.08 -63.36
CA GLY A 238 -108.49 3.07 -64.44
C GLY A 238 -109.73 3.91 -64.19
N LYS A 239 -109.57 5.24 -64.08
CA LYS A 239 -110.68 6.18 -63.92
C LYS A 239 -111.67 5.97 -65.08
N LYS A 240 -112.84 5.45 -64.76
CA LYS A 240 -114.07 5.52 -65.55
C LYS A 240 -115.13 6.19 -64.69
#